data_AF-T5KIU5-F1
#
_entry.id   AF-T5KIU5-F1
#
_cell.length_a   1.000
_cell.length_b   1.000
_cell.length_c   1.000
_cell.angle_alpha   90.00
_cell.angle_beta   90.00
_cell.angle_gamma   90.00
#
_symmetry.space_group_name_H-M   'P 1'
#
loop_
_entity.id
_entity.type
_entity.pdbx_description
1 polymer ?
#
loop_
_entity_poly.entity_id
_entity_poly.type
_entity_poly.pdbx_seq_one_letter_code
_entity_poly.pdbx_strand_id
1 'polypeptide(L)' 'MISLDSTPVSTVVLCSRCPGYADLADSRTEGWRIGARHEERAHPDIDQARDTLSKIRARA' A
#
# COMPACT_ATOMS: atom_id res chain seq x y z
N MET A 1 -5.27 -5.18 5.59
CA MET A 1 -3.87 -4.81 5.94
C MET A 1 -3.05 -5.03 4.69
N ILE A 2 -2.22 -4.05 4.34
CA ILE A 2 -1.48 -4.06 3.09
C ILE A 2 -0.08 -4.65 3.33
N SER A 3 0.35 -5.49 2.39
CA SER A 3 1.72 -5.98 2.31
C SER A 3 2.30 -5.63 0.95
N LEU A 4 3.59 -5.30 0.93
CA LEU A 4 4.34 -5.02 -0.29
C LEU A 4 5.39 -6.09 -0.50
N ASP A 5 5.40 -6.69 -1.69
CA ASP A 5 6.51 -7.50 -2.17
C ASP A 5 7.28 -6.68 -3.20
N SER A 6 8.52 -6.28 -2.87
CA SER A 6 9.28 -5.30 -3.64
C SER A 6 10.58 -5.90 -4.17
N THR A 7 10.82 -5.70 -5.46
CA THR A 7 12.12 -5.84 -6.10
C THR A 7 12.75 -4.45 -6.30
N PRO A 8 14.00 -4.34 -6.78
CA PRO A 8 14.59 -3.05 -7.11
C PRO A 8 13.86 -2.25 -8.19
N VAL A 9 13.03 -2.90 -9.03
CA VAL A 9 12.38 -2.29 -10.20
C VAL A 9 10.85 -2.33 -10.16
N SER A 10 10.25 -3.07 -9.22
CA SER A 10 8.80 -3.24 -9.15
C SER A 10 8.34 -3.55 -7.74
N THR A 11 7.07 -3.32 -7.46
CA THR A 11 6.41 -3.64 -6.18
C THR A 11 5.01 -4.16 -6.43
N VAL A 12 4.69 -5.30 -5.83
CA VAL A 12 3.34 -5.88 -5.79
C VAL A 12 2.66 -5.46 -4.49
N VAL A 13 1.43 -4.97 -4.59
CA VAL A 13 0.59 -4.56 -3.46
C VAL A 13 -0.45 -5.64 -3.21
N LEU A 14 -0.45 -6.23 -2.01
CA LEU A 14 -1.38 -7.28 -1.61
C LEU A 14 -2.23 -6.82 -0.44
N CYS A 15 -3.52 -7.21 -0.42
CA CYS A 15 -4.41 -6.97 0.72
C CYS A 15 -4.80 -8.30 1.37
N SER A 16 -4.50 -8.45 2.66
CA SER A 16 -4.85 -9.67 3.41
C SER A 16 -6.34 -9.86 3.68
N ARG A 17 -7.16 -8.82 3.50
CA ARG A 17 -8.61 -8.87 3.73
C ARG A 17 -9.43 -9.01 2.44
N CYS A 18 -8.83 -8.81 1.27
CA CYS A 18 -9.49 -8.96 -0.02
C CYS A 18 -8.84 -10.12 -0.78
N PRO A 19 -9.39 -11.35 -0.69
CA PRO A 19 -8.90 -12.48 -1.46
C PRO A 19 -8.85 -12.15 -2.96
N GLY A 20 -7.67 -12.29 -3.57
CA GLY A 20 -7.46 -11.99 -4.99
C GLY A 20 -7.17 -10.53 -5.31
N TYR A 21 -7.12 -9.62 -4.32
CA TYR A 21 -6.63 -8.27 -4.57
C TYR A 21 -5.10 -8.27 -4.72
N ALA A 22 -4.65 -7.85 -5.89
CA ALA A 22 -3.26 -7.53 -6.18
C ALA A 22 -3.21 -6.30 -7.10
N ASP A 23 -2.24 -5.42 -6.87
CA ASP A 23 -1.97 -4.26 -7.72
C ASP A 23 -0.45 -4.10 -7.93
N LEU A 24 -0.03 -3.37 -8.96
CA LEU A 24 1.38 -3.18 -9.31
C LEU A 24 1.80 -1.73 -9.10
N ALA A 25 3.05 -1.54 -8.71
CA ALA A 25 3.67 -0.24 -8.51
C ALA A 25 5.14 -0.26 -8.96
N ASP A 26 5.66 0.87 -9.42
CA ASP A 26 7.05 1.00 -9.87
C ASP A 26 8.02 1.22 -8.71
N SER A 27 7.51 1.53 -7.52
CA SER A 27 8.31 1.73 -6.31
C SER A 27 7.56 1.37 -5.05
N ARG A 28 8.31 1.18 -3.95
CA ARG A 28 7.73 0.96 -2.62
C ARG A 28 6.83 2.12 -2.18
N THR A 29 7.21 3.37 -2.47
CA THR A 29 6.41 4.56 -2.13
C THR A 29 5.10 4.58 -2.90
N GLU A 30 5.12 4.23 -4.18
CA GLU A 30 3.91 4.09 -4.98
C GLU A 30 3.04 2.93 -4.48
N GLY A 31 3.64 1.81 -4.10
CA GLY A 31 2.93 0.68 -3.50
C GLY A 31 2.15 1.08 -2.24
N TRP A 32 2.75 1.88 -1.35
CA TRP A 32 2.03 2.43 -0.20
C TRP A 32 0.92 3.42 -0.59
N ARG A 33 1.10 4.21 -1.65
CA ARG A 33 0.05 5.10 -2.16
C ARG A 33 -1.16 4.31 -2.68
N ILE A 34 -0.92 3.25 -3.44
CA ILE A 34 -1.96 2.35 -3.93
C ILE A 34 -2.66 1.65 -2.76
N GLY A 35 -1.89 1.11 -1.82
CA GLY A 35 -2.41 0.48 -0.61
C GLY A 35 -3.27 1.43 0.24
N ALA A 36 -2.83 2.66 0.44
CA ALA A 36 -3.56 3.70 1.17
C ALA A 36 -4.92 4.01 0.50
N ARG A 37 -4.95 4.13 -0.83
CA ARG A 37 -6.19 4.33 -1.60
C ARG A 37 -7.12 3.13 -1.49
N HIS A 38 -6.58 1.91 -1.51
CA HIS A 38 -7.39 0.70 -1.32
C HIS A 38 -7.99 0.65 0.07
N GLU A 39 -7.20 0.89 1.13
CA GLU A 39 -7.70 0.96 2.50
C GLU A 39 -8.80 2.01 2.64
N GLU A 40 -8.61 3.22 2.12
CA GLU A 40 -9.62 4.27 2.20
C GLU A 40 -10.97 3.87 1.61
N ARG A 41 -10.96 3.09 0.52
CA ARG A 41 -12.18 2.70 -0.20
C ARG A 41 -12.80 1.41 0.31
N ALA A 42 -11.99 0.41 0.64
CA ALA A 42 -12.45 -0.95 0.94
C ALA A 42 -12.40 -1.28 2.45
N HIS A 43 -11.54 -0.60 3.21
CA HIS A 43 -11.26 -0.87 4.62
C HIS A 43 -11.09 0.43 5.42
N PRO A 44 -12.12 1.28 5.52
CA PRO A 44 -11.99 2.61 6.14
C PRO A 44 -11.58 2.54 7.61
N ASP A 45 -11.84 1.41 8.28
CA ASP A 45 -11.44 1.07 9.65
C ASP A 45 -9.93 0.77 9.81
N ILE A 46 -9.20 0.55 8.72
CA ILE A 46 -7.77 0.25 8.72
C ILE A 46 -7.02 1.44 8.11
N ASP A 47 -5.99 1.91 8.78
CA ASP A 47 -5.21 3.07 8.35
C ASP A 47 -3.71 2.77 8.18
N GLN A 48 -3.30 1.49 8.24
CA GLN A 48 -1.91 1.08 8.24
C GLN A 48 -1.10 1.62 7.04
N ALA A 49 -1.63 1.52 5.81
CA ALA A 49 -0.96 2.05 4.62
C ALA A 49 -1.03 3.58 4.56
N ARG A 50 -2.14 4.18 5.00
CA ARG A 50 -2.32 5.65 5.07
C ARG A 50 -1.33 6.31 6.05
N ASP A 51 -1.20 5.74 7.25
CA ASP A 51 -0.24 6.18 8.27
C ASP A 51 1.20 5.98 7.80
N THR A 52 1.52 4.84 7.18
CA THR A 52 2.85 4.59 6.61
C THR A 52 3.20 5.65 5.56
N LEU A 53 2.27 5.98 4.66
CA LEU A 53 2.49 7.01 3.64
C LEU A 53 2.68 8.40 4.25
N SER A 54 1.93 8.74 5.31
CA SER A 54 2.09 9.98 6.06
C SER A 54 3.50 10.10 6.65
N LYS A 55 3.99 9.04 7.29
CA LYS A 55 5.35 8.97 7.85
C LYS A 55 6.44 9.06 6.79
N ILE A 56 6.25 8.47 5.62
CA ILE A 56 7.20 8.59 4.50
C ILE A 56 7.32 10.04 4.05
N ARG A 57 6.18 10.74 3.91
CA ARG A 57 6.16 12.15 3.49
C ARG A 57 6.79 13.10 4.51
N ALA A 58 6.60 12.83 5.81
CA ALA A 58 7.17 13.67 6.87
C ALA A 58 8.72 13.54 7.00
N ARG A 59 9.31 12.51 6.38
CA ARG A 59 10.76 12.24 6.40
C ARG A 59 11.48 12.67 5.12
N ALA A 60 10.73 13.02 4.08
CA ALA A 60 11.24 13.50 2.80
C ALA A 60 11.39 15.02 2.83
#